data_AF-A0A7V9L963-F1
#
_entry.id   AF-A0A7V9L963-F1
#
_cell.length_a   1.000
_cell.length_b   1.000
_cell.length_c   1.000
_cell.angle_alpha   90.00
_cell.angle_beta   90.00
_cell.angle_gamma   90.00
#
_symmetry.space_group_name_H-M   'P 1'
#
loop_
_entity.id
_entity.type
_entity.pdbx_description
1 polymer ?
#
loop_
_entity_poly.entity_id
_entity_poly.type
_entity_poly.pdbx_seq_one_letter_code
_entity_poly.pdbx_strand_id
1 'polypeptide(L)' 'MPEVSGTTVQAKVAVPVITRLRVGPAGSQIMAVLDDESFDLVVMGSHGRTGLRLALLGSIAEKTARHAPCLVMIARDRTS' A
#
# COMPACT_ATOMS: atom_id res chain seq x y z
N MET A 1 22.64 -5.36 13.59
CA MET A 1 21.31 -5.47 12.95
C MET A 1 20.29 -4.94 13.94
N PRO A 2 19.48 -3.90 13.63
CA PRO A 2 18.50 -3.42 14.58
C PRO A 2 17.29 -4.37 14.61
N GLU A 3 16.87 -4.78 15.81
CA GLU A 3 15.58 -5.41 16.03
C GLU A 3 14.47 -4.44 15.63
N VAL A 4 13.64 -4.86 14.66
CA VAL A 4 12.42 -4.14 14.32
C VAL A 4 11.37 -4.57 15.34
N SER A 5 11.17 -3.76 16.37
CA SER A 5 10.10 -3.93 17.36
C SER A 5 8.75 -3.73 16.65
N GLY A 6 8.14 -4.84 16.24
CA GLY A 6 6.85 -4.83 15.56
C GLY A 6 5.71 -4.71 16.57
N THR A 7 4.95 -3.62 16.50
CA THR A 7 3.65 -3.54 17.18
C THR A 7 2.70 -4.51 16.49
N THR A 8 2.29 -5.57 17.20
CA THR A 8 1.32 -6.54 16.69
C THR A 8 -0.09 -5.98 16.84
N VAL A 9 -0.71 -5.59 15.73
CA VAL A 9 -2.13 -5.18 15.69
C VAL A 9 -2.96 -6.41 15.34
N GLN A 10 -3.63 -7.02 16.32
CA GLN A 10 -4.57 -8.12 16.11
C GLN A 10 -5.94 -7.55 15.71
N ALA A 11 -6.29 -7.66 14.43
CA ALA A 11 -7.65 -7.43 13.96
C ALA A 11 -8.33 -8.78 13.71
N LYS A 12 -9.55 -8.96 14.23
CA LYS A 12 -10.35 -10.16 13.95
C LYS A 12 -10.92 -10.03 12.54
N VAL A 13 -10.34 -10.76 11.58
CA VAL A 13 -10.80 -10.75 10.19
C VAL A 13 -11.40 -12.11 9.84
N ALA A 14 -12.50 -12.09 9.08
CA ALA A 14 -13.22 -13.30 8.65
C ALA A 14 -12.58 -14.02 7.43
N VAL A 15 -11.44 -13.52 6.95
CA VAL A 15 -10.74 -14.06 5.77
C VAL A 15 -9.26 -14.33 6.12
N PRO A 16 -8.59 -15.26 5.41
CA PRO A 16 -7.15 -15.47 5.56
C PRO A 16 -6.37 -14.19 5.24
N VAL A 17 -5.44 -13.82 6.13
CA VAL A 17 -4.59 -12.64 5.96
C VAL A 17 -3.13 -13.06 5.97
N ILE A 18 -2.39 -12.63 4.95
CA ILE A 18 -0.94 -12.77 4.88
C ILE A 18 -0.35 -11.37 4.97
N THR A 19 0.50 -11.14 5.97
CA THR A 19 1.18 -9.86 6.14
C THR A 19 2.60 -9.93 5.59
N ARG A 20 3.00 -8.91 4.83
CA ARG A 20 4.36 -8.73 4.33
C ARG A 20 4.96 -7.44 4.87
N LEU A 21 6.13 -7.53 5.47
CA LEU A 21 6.94 -6.37 5.86
C LEU A 21 8.13 -6.27 4.91
N ARG A 22 8.32 -5.11 4.29
CA ARG A 22 9.43 -4.84 3.36
C ARG A 22 10.17 -3.57 3.82
N VAL A 23 11.48 -3.54 3.59
CA VAL A 23 12.33 -2.39 3.92
C VAL A 23 12.84 -1.74 2.64
N GLY A 24 12.69 -0.43 2.53
CA GLY A 24 13.14 0.36 1.39
C GLY A 24 12.12 1.41 0.95
N PRO A 25 12.35 2.06 -0.21
CA PRO A 25 11.40 3.02 -0.77
C PRO A 25 10.05 2.34 -1.05
N ALA A 26 8.98 2.86 -0.45
CA ALA A 26 7.66 2.23 -0.49
C ALA A 26 7.20 1.91 -1.93
N GLY A 27 7.29 2.88 -2.84
CA GLY A 27 6.87 2.69 -4.23
C GLY A 27 7.74 1.74 -5.04
N SER A 28 8.95 1.39 -4.58
CA SER A 28 9.77 0.36 -5.21
C SER A 28 9.44 -1.02 -4.63
N GLN A 29 9.24 -1.10 -3.31
CA GLN A 29 8.88 -2.36 -2.64
C GLN A 29 7.47 -2.84 -3.01
N ILE A 30 6.51 -1.92 -3.19
CA ILE A 30 5.17 -2.27 -3.67
C ILE A 30 5.25 -2.86 -5.08
N MET A 31 5.91 -2.20 -6.02
CA MET A 31 6.02 -2.71 -7.40
C MET A 31 6.72 -4.06 -7.44
N ALA A 32 7.83 -4.23 -6.70
CA ALA A 32 8.51 -5.52 -6.61
C ALA A 32 7.58 -6.64 -6.12
N VAL A 33 6.72 -6.39 -5.13
CA VAL A 33 5.73 -7.37 -4.67
C VAL A 33 4.69 -7.70 -5.75
N LEU A 34 4.21 -6.68 -6.47
CA LEU A 34 3.23 -6.89 -7.55
C LEU A 34 3.81 -7.60 -8.78
N ASP A 35 5.12 -7.49 -9.00
CA ASP A 35 5.84 -8.19 -10.06
C ASP A 35 6.17 -9.64 -9.65
N ASP A 36 6.53 -9.86 -8.38
CA ASP A 36 6.88 -11.16 -7.83
C ASP A 36 5.66 -12.08 -7.64
N GLU A 37 4.49 -11.52 -7.31
CA GLU A 37 3.27 -12.24 -6.95
C GLU A 37 2.09 -11.78 -7.83
N SER A 38 1.26 -12.72 -8.28
CA SER A 38 0.07 -12.40 -9.07
C SER A 38 -1.10 -11.98 -8.18
N PHE A 39 -1.43 -10.69 -8.18
CA PHE A 39 -2.63 -10.14 -7.55
C PHE A 39 -3.66 -9.75 -8.61
N ASP A 40 -4.95 -9.98 -8.33
CA ASP A 40 -6.02 -9.52 -9.21
C ASP A 40 -6.39 -8.04 -8.96
N LEU A 41 -6.18 -7.56 -7.72
CA LEU A 41 -6.56 -6.22 -7.28
C LEU A 41 -5.62 -5.72 -6.17
N VAL A 42 -5.15 -4.48 -6.34
CA VAL A 42 -4.50 -3.70 -5.29
C VAL A 42 -5.45 -2.65 -4.76
N VAL A 43 -5.63 -2.63 -3.44
CA VAL A 43 -6.40 -1.58 -2.75
C VAL A 43 -5.45 -0.72 -1.94
N MET A 44 -5.51 0.60 -2.13
CA MET A 44 -4.69 1.54 -1.36
C MET A 44 -5.38 2.88 -1.14
N GLY A 45 -4.92 3.63 -0.14
CA GLY A 45 -5.39 4.99 0.10
C GLY A 45 -4.94 5.97 -0.98
N SER A 46 -5.70 7.04 -1.19
CA SER A 46 -5.36 8.11 -2.12
C SER A 46 -4.14 8.92 -1.67
N HIS A 47 -3.91 9.03 -0.36
CA HIS A 47 -2.81 9.80 0.24
C HIS A 47 -2.16 9.03 1.38
N GLY A 48 -0.90 9.39 1.67
CA GLY A 48 -0.14 8.88 2.81
C GLY A 48 0.25 10.00 3.77
N ARG A 49 1.31 9.76 4.56
CA ARG A 49 1.75 10.61 5.66
C ARG A 49 2.06 12.07 5.31
N THR A 50 2.49 12.35 4.07
CA THR A 50 2.88 13.70 3.64
C THR A 50 1.74 14.52 3.05
N GLY A 51 0.56 13.93 2.82
CA GLY A 51 -0.71 14.57 2.48
C GLY A 51 -0.66 15.98 1.88
N LEU A 52 -0.21 16.12 0.62
CA LEU A 52 -0.29 17.39 -0.10
C LEU A 52 -1.77 17.74 -0.35
N ARG A 53 -2.30 18.71 0.40
CA ARG A 53 -3.71 19.16 0.35
C ARG A 53 -4.25 19.50 -1.05
N LEU A 54 -3.37 19.79 -2.01
CA LEU A 54 -3.73 20.17 -3.38
C LEU A 54 -3.58 19.03 -4.41
N ALA A 55 -2.97 17.90 -4.03
CA ALA A 55 -2.83 16.76 -4.92
C ALA A 55 -4.09 15.87 -4.86
N LEU A 56 -4.51 15.31 -6.00
CA LEU A 56 -5.60 14.34 -6.04
C LEU A 56 -5.15 12.94 -5.60
N LEU A 57 -3.88 12.61 -5.84
CA LEU A 57 -3.23 11.36 -5.48
C LEU A 57 -1.84 11.64 -4.89
N GLY A 58 -1.47 10.87 -3.87
CA GLY A 58 -0.10 10.78 -3.41
C GLY A 58 0.79 10.04 -4.42
N SER A 59 2.10 10.32 -4.39
CA SER A 59 3.07 9.79 -5.36
C SER A 59 3.06 8.25 -5.48
N ILE A 60 2.82 7.54 -4.38
CA ILE A 60 2.75 6.07 -4.38
C ILE A 60 1.46 5.58 -5.03
N ALA A 61 0.33 6.25 -4.75
CA ALA A 61 -0.96 5.93 -5.35
C ALA A 61 -0.93 6.17 -6.86
N GLU A 62 -0.37 7.30 -7.28
CA GLU A 62 -0.18 7.63 -8.70
C GLU A 62 0.71 6.59 -9.40
N LYS A 63 1.89 6.29 -8.84
CA LYS A 63 2.82 5.32 -9.42
C LYS A 63 2.17 3.95 -9.57
N THR A 64 1.44 3.50 -8.54
CA THR A 64 0.77 2.19 -8.53
C THR A 64 -0.34 2.15 -9.57
N ALA A 65 -1.21 3.16 -9.62
CA ALA A 65 -2.28 3.24 -10.60
C ALA A 65 -1.77 3.27 -12.06
N ARG A 66 -0.57 3.82 -12.29
CA ARG A 66 0.04 3.92 -13.61
C ARG A 66 0.76 2.65 -14.08
N HIS A 67 1.33 1.87 -13.15
CA HIS A 67 2.30 0.82 -13.48
C HIS A 67 1.99 -0.56 -12.93
N ALA A 68 1.00 -0.71 -12.04
CA ALA A 68 0.65 -2.02 -11.51
C ALA A 68 0.22 -2.97 -12.65
N PRO A 69 0.60 -4.26 -12.58
CA PRO A 69 0.20 -5.26 -13.57
C PRO A 69 -1.26 -5.72 -13.42
N CYS A 70 -2.01 -5.16 -12.47
CA CYS A 70 -3.36 -5.58 -12.09
C CYS A 70 -4.28 -4.38 -11.80
N LEU A 71 -5.54 -4.65 -11.47
CA LEU A 71 -6.51 -3.60 -11.15
C LEU A 71 -6.06 -2.83 -9.90
N VAL A 72 -6.31 -1.52 -9.90
CA VAL A 72 -5.98 -0.64 -8.76
C VAL A 72 -7.23 0.08 -8.31
N MET A 73 -7.61 -0.12 -7.05
CA MET A 73 -8.68 0.61 -6.37
C MET A 73 -8.07 1.62 -5.40
N ILE A 74 -8.32 2.91 -5.69
CA ILE A 74 -7.91 4.00 -4.81
C ILE A 74 -9.07 4.39 -3.90
N ALA A 75 -8.92 4.10 -2.61
CA ALA A 75 -9.87 4.50 -1.58
C ALA A 75 -9.57 5.93 -1.09
N ARG A 76 -10.61 6.77 -1.03
CA ARG A 76 -10.55 8.07 -0.36
C ARG A 76 -11.17 7.95 1.01
N ASP A 77 -10.53 8.56 2.02
CA ASP A 77 -11.14 8.64 3.35
C ASP A 77 -12.41 9.49 3.28
N ARG A 78 -13.44 9.12 4.04
CA ARG A 78 -14.70 9.88 4.14
C ARG A 78 -14.60 11.04 5.14
N THR A 79 -13.51 11.13 5.88
CA THR A 79 -13.30 12.15 6.91
C THR A 79 -12.08 13.00 6.55
N SER A 80 -12.29 14.02 5.72
CA SER A 80 -11.40 15.19 5.64
C SER A 80 -12.19 16.46 5.84
#